data_AF-A0A8H5MKB6-F1
#
_entry.id   AF-A0A8H5MKB6-F1
#
_cell.length_a   1.000
_cell.length_b   1.000
_cell.length_c   1.000
_cell.angle_alpha   90.00
_cell.angle_beta   90.00
_cell.angle_gamma   90.00
#
_symmetry.space_group_name_H-M   'P 1'
#
loop_
_entity.id
_entity.type
_entity.pdbx_description
1 polymer ?
#
loop_
_entity_poly.entity_id
_entity_poly.type
_entity_poly.pdbx_seq_one_letter_code
_entity_poly.pdbx_strand_id
1 'polypeptide(L)'
;MHLDAQLLLLRAAERAGVTRFLAASWNCDWRQLQLGIHQSYDAFIAFYQQAKLTSSIKPIRLLTGGLTEVYFSVSGHGNFSPAYNGPWDPENKTVDIWGPGHEKWDLNTEKHAAEFSAA
;
A
#
# COMPACT_ATOMS: atom_id res chain seq x y z
N MET A 1 12.80 6.77 -1.03
CA MET A 1 12.97 5.79 -2.13
C MET A 1 11.72 5.62 -2.98
N HIS A 2 10.53 5.44 -2.40
CA HIS A 2 9.28 5.19 -3.15
C HIS A 2 8.86 6.29 -4.15
N LEU A 3 9.13 7.57 -3.86
CA LEU A 3 8.79 8.67 -4.77
C LEU A 3 9.69 8.67 -6.01
N ASP A 4 10.99 8.85 -5.81
CA ASP A 4 11.96 9.03 -6.90
C ASP A 4 12.00 7.83 -7.85
N ALA A 5 11.99 6.61 -7.30
CA ALA A 5 12.05 5.39 -8.10
C ALA A 5 10.80 5.22 -8.98
N GLN A 6 9.60 5.49 -8.43
CA GLN A 6 8.37 5.40 -9.22
C GLN A 6 8.29 6.48 -10.30
N LEU A 7 8.76 7.70 -10.00
CA LEU A 7 8.85 8.76 -11.02
C LEU A 7 9.80 8.35 -12.13
N LEU A 8 10.99 7.84 -11.79
CA LEU A 8 11.96 7.39 -12.78
C LEU A 8 11.35 6.34 -13.72
N LEU A 9 10.68 5.33 -13.14
CA LEU A 9 10.04 4.27 -13.92
C LEU A 9 8.87 4.80 -14.76
N LEU A 10 8.06 5.71 -14.22
CA LEU A 10 6.97 6.36 -14.95
C LEU A 10 7.51 7.12 -16.17
N ARG A 11 8.60 7.89 -16.03
CA ARG A 11 9.22 8.61 -17.15
C ARG A 11 9.83 7.67 -18.18
N ALA A 12 10.40 6.55 -17.75
CA ALA A 12 10.88 5.53 -18.67
C ALA A 12 9.71 4.91 -19.46
N ALA A 13 8.60 4.61 -18.79
CA ALA A 13 7.39 4.08 -19.41
C ALA A 13 6.81 5.04 -20.46
N GLU A 14 6.74 6.34 -20.14
CA GLU A 14 6.31 7.37 -21.09
C GLU A 14 7.18 7.41 -22.35
N ARG A 15 8.51 7.42 -22.19
CA ARG A 15 9.44 7.40 -23.33
C ARG A 15 9.34 6.12 -24.16
N ALA A 16 8.97 5.00 -23.54
CA ALA A 16 8.76 3.72 -24.20
C ALA A 16 7.37 3.59 -24.86
N GLY A 17 6.51 4.61 -24.77
CA GLY A 17 5.16 4.57 -25.35
C GLY A 17 4.17 3.68 -24.60
N VAL A 18 4.45 3.35 -23.34
CA VAL A 18 3.54 2.57 -22.49
C VAL A 18 2.27 3.39 -22.21
N THR A 19 1.11 2.73 -22.31
CA THR A 19 -0.20 3.39 -22.10
C THR A 19 -0.85 3.06 -20.76
N ARG A 20 -0.39 2.01 -20.07
CA ARG A 20 -0.88 1.58 -18.76
C ARG A 20 0.28 1.39 -17.81
N PHE A 21 0.18 2.02 -16.64
CA PHE A 21 1.19 1.93 -15.60
C PHE A 21 0.51 1.66 -14.26
N LEU A 22 0.80 0.51 -13.66
CA LEU A 22 0.40 0.21 -12.30
C LEU A 22 1.48 0.74 -11.36
N ALA A 23 1.14 1.75 -10.57
CA ALA A 23 2.04 2.24 -9.53
C ALA A 23 2.20 1.19 -8.44
N ALA A 24 3.34 1.20 -7.75
CA ALA A 24 3.53 0.37 -6.57
C ALA A 24 2.50 0.81 -5.52
N SER A 25 1.43 0.03 -5.38
CA SER A 25 0.27 0.36 -4.55
C SER A 25 -0.52 -0.91 -4.28
N TRP A 26 -0.46 -1.37 -3.02
CA TRP A 26 -1.26 -2.46 -2.45
C TRP A 26 -1.34 -2.17 -0.95
N ASN A 27 -1.99 -1.06 -0.62
CA ASN A 27 -1.97 -0.49 0.73
C ASN A 27 -3.30 0.17 1.10
N CYS A 28 -3.35 0.75 2.30
CA CYS A 28 -4.55 1.40 2.81
C CYS A 28 -4.92 2.66 2.01
N ASP A 29 -6.17 3.09 2.15
CA ASP A 29 -6.63 4.31 1.49
C ASP A 29 -6.04 5.57 2.12
N TRP A 30 -5.05 6.15 1.44
CA TRP A 30 -4.39 7.40 1.84
C TRP A 30 -4.99 8.65 1.17
N ARG A 31 -6.08 8.54 0.38
CA ARG A 31 -6.60 9.67 -0.42
C ARG A 31 -7.09 10.86 0.41
N GLN A 32 -7.46 10.61 1.66
CA GLN A 32 -7.91 11.63 2.61
C GLN A 32 -6.82 12.06 3.59
N LEU A 33 -5.63 11.44 3.54
CA LEU A 33 -4.52 11.81 4.39
C LEU A 33 -3.86 13.11 3.92
N GLN A 34 -3.45 13.91 4.88
CA GLN A 34 -2.61 15.08 4.65
C GLN A 34 -1.13 14.69 4.80
N LEU A 35 -0.25 15.44 4.13
CA LEU A 35 1.19 15.25 4.27
C LEU A 35 1.62 15.43 5.72
N GLY A 36 2.55 14.58 6.17
CA GLY A 36 3.09 14.60 7.53
C GLY A 36 2.28 13.81 8.56
N ILE A 37 1.07 13.35 8.22
CA ILE A 37 0.26 12.49 9.12
C ILE A 37 0.83 11.07 9.17
N HIS A 38 1.25 10.53 8.02
CA HIS A 38 1.85 9.21 7.95
C HIS A 38 3.00 9.23 6.93
N GLN A 39 4.22 9.35 7.42
CA GLN A 39 5.41 9.63 6.59
C GLN A 39 5.61 8.61 5.45
N SER A 40 5.26 7.34 5.65
CA SER A 40 5.35 6.35 4.55
C SER A 40 4.37 6.66 3.40
N TYR A 41 3.20 7.25 3.68
CA TYR A 41 2.20 7.62 2.68
C TYR A 41 2.49 8.94 1.98
N ASP A 42 3.30 9.82 2.58
CA ASP A 42 3.70 11.10 1.96
C ASP A 42 4.34 10.89 0.58
N ALA A 43 5.15 9.84 0.43
CA ALA A 43 5.77 9.49 -0.86
C ALA A 43 4.73 9.09 -1.93
N PHE A 44 3.66 8.39 -1.55
CA PHE A 44 2.59 7.98 -2.47
C PHE A 44 1.72 9.17 -2.86
N ILE A 45 1.41 10.04 -1.89
CA ILE A 45 0.69 11.30 -2.12
C ILE A 45 1.47 12.19 -3.08
N ALA A 46 2.76 12.42 -2.81
CA ALA A 46 3.62 13.24 -3.66
C ALA A 46 3.73 12.68 -5.09
N PHE A 47 3.95 11.36 -5.23
CA PHE A 47 4.01 10.70 -6.54
C PHE A 47 2.71 10.90 -7.31
N TYR A 48 1.57 10.69 -6.64
CA TYR A 48 0.25 10.85 -7.26
C TYR A 48 0.02 12.28 -7.75
N GLN A 49 0.31 13.29 -6.93
CA GLN A 49 0.12 14.68 -7.34
C GLN A 49 1.02 15.05 -8.51
N GLN A 50 2.29 14.63 -8.48
CA GLN A 50 3.21 14.90 -9.58
C GLN A 50 2.78 14.19 -10.86
N ALA A 51 2.48 12.90 -10.82
CA ALA A 51 2.01 12.15 -11.98
C ALA A 51 0.71 12.74 -12.56
N LYS A 52 -0.23 13.17 -11.70
CA LYS A 52 -1.47 13.82 -12.12
C LYS A 52 -1.21 15.07 -12.97
N LEU A 53 -0.27 15.91 -12.53
CA LEU A 53 0.06 17.20 -13.15
C LEU A 53 0.91 17.06 -14.41
N THR A 54 1.82 16.09 -14.43
CA THR A 54 2.94 16.07 -15.40
C THR A 54 2.99 14.82 -16.26
N SER A 55 2.18 13.80 -15.99
CA SER A 55 2.17 12.56 -16.76
C SER A 55 0.94 12.47 -17.66
N SER A 56 1.18 12.05 -18.90
CA SER A 56 0.12 11.69 -19.85
C SER A 56 -0.46 10.32 -19.51
N ILE A 57 0.37 9.41 -19.00
CA ILE A 57 -0.08 8.16 -18.37
C ILE A 57 -0.78 8.55 -17.07
N LYS A 58 -2.03 8.14 -16.88
CA LYS A 58 -2.71 8.26 -15.58
C LYS A 58 -2.48 6.96 -14.81
N PRO A 59 -1.55 6.91 -13.83
CA PRO A 59 -1.20 5.65 -13.19
C PRO A 59 -2.39 5.01 -12.48
N ILE A 60 -2.54 3.71 -12.68
CA ILE A 60 -3.47 2.87 -11.93
C ILE A 60 -2.89 2.68 -10.54
N ARG A 61 -3.75 2.71 -9.53
CA ARG A 61 -3.40 2.48 -8.13
C ARG A 61 -4.40 1.53 -7.51
N LEU A 62 -3.92 0.60 -6.69
CA LEU A 62 -4.76 -0.38 -5.99
C LEU A 62 -4.65 -0.11 -4.48
N LEU A 63 -5.80 0.24 -3.88
CA LEU A 63 -5.92 0.51 -2.45
C LEU A 63 -6.66 -0.67 -1.84
N THR A 64 -5.89 -1.69 -1.46
CA THR A 64 -6.40 -3.01 -1.07
C THR A 64 -6.68 -3.14 0.42
N GLY A 65 -6.34 -2.13 1.23
CA GLY A 65 -6.33 -2.25 2.69
C GLY A 65 -5.09 -3.03 3.17
N GLY A 66 -5.20 -3.65 4.34
CA GLY A 66 -4.17 -4.51 4.89
C GLY A 66 -4.16 -5.89 4.24
N LEU A 67 -2.98 -6.46 4.02
CA LEU A 67 -2.85 -7.84 3.55
C LEU A 67 -3.02 -8.79 4.73
N THR A 68 -3.94 -9.75 4.61
CA THR A 68 -4.30 -10.68 5.69
C THR A 68 -3.12 -11.53 6.14
N GLU A 69 -2.28 -11.98 5.19
CA GLU A 69 -1.10 -12.77 5.46
C GLU A 69 -0.07 -11.99 6.30
N VAL A 70 0.12 -10.70 5.99
CA VAL A 70 0.95 -9.78 6.78
C VAL A 70 0.33 -9.56 8.16
N TYR A 71 -0.98 -9.26 8.21
CA TYR A 71 -1.71 -8.98 9.45
C TYR A 71 -1.58 -10.13 10.45
N PHE A 72 -1.72 -11.38 10.00
CA PHE A 72 -1.59 -12.56 10.83
C PHE A 72 -0.16 -13.11 10.94
N SER A 73 0.84 -12.37 10.45
CA SER A 73 2.26 -12.77 10.47
C SER A 73 2.49 -14.18 9.94
N VAL A 74 1.84 -14.51 8.82
CA VAL A 74 1.98 -15.83 8.18
C VAL A 74 3.43 -16.00 7.71
N SER A 75 4.00 -17.17 7.97
CA SER A 75 5.40 -17.48 7.64
C SER A 75 5.71 -17.19 6.18
N GLY A 76 6.70 -16.32 5.93
CA GLY A 76 7.11 -15.91 4.58
C GLY A 76 6.50 -14.59 4.08
N HIS A 77 5.56 -13.99 4.82
CA HIS A 77 4.78 -12.82 4.38
C HIS A 77 5.08 -11.54 5.20
N GLY A 78 6.22 -11.50 5.89
CA GLY A 78 6.55 -10.43 6.83
C GLY A 78 6.06 -10.71 8.25
N ASN A 79 6.43 -9.84 9.18
CA ASN A 79 6.10 -10.00 10.59
C ASN A 79 5.45 -8.71 11.11
N PHE A 80 4.16 -8.81 11.42
CA PHE A 80 3.35 -7.75 12.01
C PHE A 80 2.78 -8.21 13.35
N SER A 81 3.63 -8.82 14.17
CA SER A 81 3.34 -9.16 15.56
C SER A 81 3.64 -7.99 16.50
N PRO A 82 3.28 -8.09 17.80
CA PRO A 82 3.60 -7.05 18.78
C PRO A 82 5.10 -6.69 18.87
N ALA A 83 5.99 -7.63 18.56
CA ALA A 83 7.44 -7.38 18.48
C ALA A 83 7.82 -6.34 17.41
N TYR A 84 6.95 -6.11 16.43
CA TYR A 84 7.10 -5.15 15.34
C TYR A 84 5.95 -4.15 15.28
N ASN A 85 5.31 -3.88 16.42
CA ASN A 85 4.17 -2.96 16.57
C ASN A 85 2.91 -3.34 15.78
N GLY A 86 2.69 -4.64 15.55
CA GLY A 86 1.45 -5.14 14.98
C GLY A 86 0.55 -5.84 16.01
N PRO A 87 -0.74 -6.03 15.69
CA PRO A 87 -1.75 -6.45 16.66
C PRO A 87 -1.71 -7.93 17.02
N TRP A 88 -1.31 -8.81 16.10
CA TRP A 88 -1.54 -10.24 16.25
C TRP A 88 -0.34 -10.98 16.84
N ASP A 89 -0.53 -11.61 17.99
CA ASP A 89 0.45 -12.54 18.56
C ASP A 89 0.17 -13.97 18.08
N PRO A 90 1.00 -14.52 17.17
CA PRO A 90 0.79 -15.87 16.64
C PRO A 90 1.13 -16.97 17.65
N GLU A 91 1.89 -16.70 18.71
CA GLU A 91 2.25 -17.69 19.74
C GLU A 91 1.11 -17.82 20.75
N ASN A 92 0.70 -16.70 21.34
CA ASN A 92 -0.33 -16.67 22.38
C ASN A 92 -1.77 -16.61 21.83
N LYS A 93 -1.93 -16.40 20.52
CA LYS A 93 -3.23 -16.26 19.83
C LYS A 93 -4.08 -15.10 20.37
N THR A 94 -3.42 -14.00 20.69
CA THR A 94 -4.05 -12.77 21.21
C THR A 94 -3.95 -11.62 20.23
N VAL A 95 -4.82 -10.62 20.40
CA VAL A 95 -4.83 -9.40 19.60
C VAL A 95 -4.67 -8.20 20.52
N ASP A 96 -3.65 -7.39 20.29
CA ASP A 96 -3.49 -6.08 20.90
C ASP A 96 -4.39 -5.06 20.19
N ILE A 97 -5.20 -4.35 20.97
CA ILE A 97 -6.18 -3.40 20.46
C ILE A 97 -5.74 -1.99 20.83
N TRP A 98 -5.51 -1.14 19.82
CA TRP A 98 -5.27 0.29 20.02
C TRP A 98 -6.56 1.07 19.85
N GLY A 99 -6.88 1.91 20.84
CA GLY A 99 -8.13 2.67 20.85
C GLY A 99 -9.31 1.84 21.36
N PRO A 100 -10.55 2.20 21.00
CA PRO A 100 -11.77 1.54 21.48
C PRO A 100 -12.02 0.16 20.85
N GLY A 101 -11.34 -0.18 19.74
CA GLY A 101 -11.51 -1.48 19.08
C GLY A 101 -12.81 -1.59 18.28
N HIS A 102 -13.35 -0.46 17.83
CA HIS A 102 -14.57 -0.40 17.01
C HIS A 102 -14.28 0.01 15.57
N GLU A 103 -13.03 0.32 15.28
CA GLU A 103 -12.51 0.65 13.98
C GLU A 103 -12.69 -0.52 13.02
N LYS A 104 -13.13 -0.21 11.80
CA LYS A 104 -13.20 -1.21 10.73
C LYS A 104 -11.85 -1.31 10.06
N TRP A 105 -11.40 -2.54 9.85
CA TRP A 105 -10.19 -2.85 9.11
C TRP A 105 -10.56 -3.49 7.79
N ASP A 106 -10.21 -2.83 6.68
CA ASP A 106 -10.31 -3.42 5.35
C ASP A 106 -9.11 -4.35 5.15
N LEU A 107 -9.37 -5.65 5.04
CA LEU A 107 -8.36 -6.68 4.83
C LEU A 107 -8.63 -7.43 3.52
N ASN A 108 -7.56 -7.82 2.84
CA ASN A 108 -7.61 -8.66 1.65
C ASN A 108 -6.46 -9.67 1.63
N THR A 109 -6.61 -10.81 0.95
CA THR A 109 -5.49 -11.73 0.78
C THR A 109 -4.55 -11.25 -0.32
N GLU A 110 -3.28 -11.61 -0.24
CA GLU A 110 -2.30 -11.37 -1.30
C GLU A 110 -2.75 -11.98 -2.63
N LYS A 111 -3.32 -13.19 -2.57
CA LYS A 111 -3.88 -13.88 -3.75
C LYS A 111 -4.95 -13.04 -4.44
N HIS A 112 -5.97 -12.59 -3.71
CA HIS A 112 -7.02 -11.78 -4.31
C HIS A 112 -6.49 -10.41 -4.76
N ALA A 113 -5.60 -9.79 -3.99
CA ALA A 113 -4.95 -8.55 -4.41
C ALA A 113 -4.26 -8.72 -5.77
N ALA A 114 -3.54 -9.82 -5.99
CA ALA A 114 -2.90 -10.14 -7.27
C ALA A 114 -3.92 -10.41 -8.39
N GLU A 115 -4.97 -11.21 -8.12
CA GLU A 115 -6.01 -11.52 -9.11
C GLU A 115 -6.72 -10.26 -9.63
N PHE A 116 -7.13 -9.35 -8.73
CA PHE A 116 -7.75 -8.08 -9.11
C PHE A 116 -6.78 -7.07 -9.72
N SER A 117 -5.46 -7.25 -9.54
CA SER A 117 -4.46 -6.41 -10.19
C SER A 117 -4.30 -6.72 -11.68
N ALA A 118 -4.57 -7.96 -12.08
CA ALA A 118 -4.37 -8.45 -13.43
C ALA A 118 -5.62 -8.33 -14.33
N ALA A 119 -6.79 -8.09 -13.74
CA ALA A 119 -8.08 -7.93 -14.42
C ALA A 119 -8.19 -6.60 -15.19
#